data_AF-A0A954FNR7-F1
#
_entry.id   AF-A0A954FNR7-F1
#
_cell.length_a   1.000
_cell.length_b   1.000
_cell.length_c   1.000
_cell.angle_alpha   90.00
_cell.angle_beta   90.00
_cell.angle_gamma   90.00
#
_symmetry.space_group_name_H-M   'P 1'
#
loop_
_entity.id
_entity.type
_entity.pdbx_description
1 polymer ?
#
loop_
_entity_poly.entity_id
_entity_poly.type
_entity_poly.pdbx_seq_one_letter_code
_entity_poly.pdbx_strand_id
1 'polypeptide(L)'
;IPFFDFDKALPQKLPHMNDVTGFAAALAERANSRCELCSGQETLSVLEVPPADIPDVEHCVLVCESCLSRISTPGASDLDHWRCLNESAWSETDAVKVLTWRLLKRYEAQAWAKDLLDQMYLEEPVQVWAASCSLNAAEASDAEDGNISPVDSHGTPLASGDSVCIIKDLNVKGTSFTAKRGTIVRNIRLTNNPEHVEGRVNGTVIVLKTCFLKKST
;
A
#
# COMPACT_ATOMS: atom_id res chain seq x y z
N ILE A 1 4.76 -5.44 19.86
CA ILE A 1 3.78 -4.38 19.50
C ILE A 1 4.56 -3.27 18.77
N PRO A 2 4.69 -3.29 17.44
CA PRO A 2 5.06 -2.08 16.70
C PRO A 2 3.74 -1.47 16.21
N PHE A 3 3.14 -0.55 16.95
CA PHE A 3 3.29 0.90 16.75
C PHE A 3 3.41 1.27 15.25
N PHE A 4 2.23 1.38 14.64
CA PHE A 4 1.99 1.87 13.29
C PHE A 4 2.32 3.37 13.19
N ASP A 5 3.04 3.74 12.15
CA ASP A 5 3.38 5.14 11.85
C ASP A 5 2.35 5.71 10.85
N PHE A 6 1.16 6.07 11.37
CA PHE A 6 0.11 6.78 10.61
C PHE A 6 0.53 8.19 10.16
N ASP A 7 1.69 8.67 10.62
CA ASP A 7 2.33 9.95 10.30
C ASP A 7 3.08 9.92 8.96
N LYS A 8 3.28 8.74 8.36
CA LYS A 8 3.82 8.68 6.99
C LYS A 8 2.74 9.16 6.01
N ALA A 9 2.89 10.40 5.57
CA ALA A 9 2.06 11.05 4.56
C ALA A 9 1.74 10.06 3.42
N LEU A 10 0.48 10.08 2.96
CA LEU A 10 0.08 9.45 1.70
C LEU A 10 1.16 9.80 0.66
N PRO A 11 1.70 8.82 -0.09
CA PRO A 11 2.77 9.08 -1.04
C PRO A 11 2.32 10.20 -1.97
N GLN A 12 2.98 11.35 -1.90
CA GLN A 12 2.63 12.58 -2.65
C GLN A 12 2.70 12.41 -4.17
N LYS A 13 3.12 11.23 -4.64
CA LYS A 13 3.06 10.81 -6.04
C LYS A 13 2.65 9.34 -6.09
N LEU A 14 1.35 9.11 -6.16
CA LEU A 14 0.84 7.89 -6.78
C LEU A 14 1.23 7.93 -8.27
N PRO A 15 1.70 6.81 -8.85
CA PRO A 15 2.26 6.76 -10.20
C PRO A 15 1.29 7.21 -11.32
N HIS A 16 0.00 7.41 -11.00
CA HIS A 16 -1.09 7.79 -11.91
C HIS A 16 -1.68 9.20 -11.70
N MET A 17 -0.96 10.14 -11.05
CA MET A 17 -1.45 11.52 -10.81
C MET A 17 -1.95 12.28 -12.07
N ASN A 18 -1.54 11.88 -13.28
CA ASN A 18 -1.97 12.53 -14.52
C ASN A 18 -3.23 11.91 -15.15
N ASP A 19 -3.64 10.70 -14.77
CA ASP A 19 -4.84 10.04 -15.32
C ASP A 19 -6.10 10.37 -14.51
N VAL A 20 -5.95 10.61 -13.20
CA VAL A 20 -7.07 10.87 -12.27
C VAL A 20 -7.81 12.18 -12.54
N THR A 21 -7.18 13.16 -13.20
CA THR A 21 -7.85 14.42 -13.59
C THR A 21 -8.94 14.21 -14.64
N GLY A 22 -8.91 13.09 -15.37
CA GLY A 22 -9.97 12.73 -16.32
C GLY A 22 -11.32 12.42 -15.66
N PHE A 23 -11.30 12.00 -14.38
CA PHE A 23 -12.51 11.62 -13.63
C PHE A 23 -13.19 12.81 -12.93
N ALA A 24 -12.56 13.99 -12.92
CA ALA A 24 -13.05 15.15 -12.19
C ALA A 24 -14.48 15.56 -12.59
N ALA A 25 -14.85 15.42 -13.87
CA ALA A 25 -16.20 15.74 -14.35
C ALA A 25 -17.27 14.77 -13.82
N ALA A 26 -17.00 13.46 -13.87
CA ALA A 26 -17.91 12.44 -13.35
C ALA A 26 -18.06 12.54 -11.82
N LEU A 27 -16.97 12.82 -11.12
CA LEU A 27 -16.97 13.03 -9.67
C LEU A 27 -17.71 14.32 -9.28
N ALA A 28 -17.58 15.39 -10.06
CA ALA A 28 -18.33 16.62 -9.82
C ALA A 28 -19.84 16.44 -10.00
N GLU A 29 -20.27 15.58 -10.93
CA GLU A 29 -21.67 15.22 -11.09
C GLU A 29 -22.17 14.39 -9.90
N ARG A 30 -21.42 13.36 -9.49
CA ARG A 30 -21.73 12.54 -8.30
C ARG A 30 -21.84 13.37 -7.02
N ALA A 31 -20.85 14.23 -6.80
CA ALA A 31 -20.73 15.02 -5.58
C ALA A 31 -21.52 16.35 -5.62
N ASN A 32 -22.31 16.61 -6.68
CA ASN A 32 -23.02 17.87 -6.89
C ASN A 32 -22.11 19.12 -6.77
N SER A 33 -20.87 19.01 -7.27
CA SER A 33 -19.83 20.05 -7.15
C SER A 33 -19.53 20.46 -5.70
N ARG A 34 -19.56 19.52 -4.77
CA ARG A 34 -19.21 19.70 -3.36
C ARG A 34 -18.16 18.70 -2.92
N CYS A 35 -17.48 18.99 -1.84
CA CYS A 35 -16.58 18.04 -1.18
C CYS A 35 -17.38 16.87 -0.61
N GLU A 36 -16.99 15.63 -0.93
CA GLU A 36 -17.67 14.41 -0.46
C GLU A 36 -17.43 14.13 1.04
N LEU A 37 -16.48 14.83 1.66
CA LEU A 37 -16.23 14.75 3.11
C LEU A 37 -16.97 15.85 3.89
N CYS A 38 -16.69 17.12 3.59
CA CYS A 38 -17.20 18.24 4.40
C CYS A 38 -18.36 19.01 3.77
N SER A 39 -18.83 18.62 2.58
CA SER A 39 -19.84 19.35 1.79
C SER A 39 -19.46 20.78 1.38
N GLY A 40 -18.20 21.19 1.58
CA GLY A 40 -17.68 22.50 1.18
C GLY A 40 -17.61 22.68 -0.34
N GLN A 41 -17.75 23.93 -0.80
CA GLN A 41 -17.68 24.33 -2.22
C GLN A 41 -16.37 25.04 -2.59
N GLU A 42 -15.35 24.92 -1.72
CA GLU A 42 -14.02 25.47 -1.97
C GLU A 42 -13.31 24.71 -3.11
N THR A 43 -12.11 25.13 -3.50
CA THR A 43 -11.31 24.49 -4.55
C THR A 43 -11.29 22.97 -4.41
N LEU A 44 -11.91 22.28 -5.37
CA LEU A 44 -12.09 20.82 -5.36
C LEU A 44 -10.94 20.14 -6.10
N SER A 45 -10.49 19.03 -5.55
CA SER A 45 -9.39 18.21 -6.06
C SER A 45 -9.77 16.73 -5.98
N VAL A 46 -9.31 15.96 -6.96
CA VAL A 46 -9.54 14.50 -6.99
C VAL A 46 -8.46 13.82 -6.15
N LEU A 47 -8.89 13.04 -5.17
CA LEU A 47 -8.04 12.21 -4.32
C LEU A 47 -8.30 10.75 -4.62
N GLU A 48 -7.27 10.03 -5.04
CA GLU A 48 -7.31 8.57 -5.17
C GLU A 48 -7.22 7.92 -3.79
N VAL A 49 -8.04 6.89 -3.56
CA VAL A 49 -8.08 6.10 -2.33
C VAL A 49 -7.37 4.76 -2.60
N PRO A 50 -6.08 4.61 -2.27
CA PRO A 50 -5.36 3.37 -2.53
C PRO A 50 -5.80 2.24 -1.57
N PRO A 51 -5.50 0.96 -1.84
CA PRO A 51 -4.97 0.44 -3.09
C PRO A 51 -6.04 0.46 -4.19
N ALA A 52 -5.62 0.86 -5.39
CA ALA A 52 -6.40 0.70 -6.62
C ALA A 52 -5.45 0.12 -7.67
N ASP A 53 -5.79 -1.05 -8.22
CA ASP A 53 -4.99 -1.67 -9.30
C ASP A 53 -5.09 -0.85 -10.61
N ILE A 54 -6.24 -0.20 -10.79
CA ILE A 54 -6.55 0.69 -11.90
C ILE A 54 -7.29 1.91 -11.33
N PRO A 55 -6.88 3.15 -11.64
CA PRO A 55 -7.61 4.33 -11.20
C PRO A 55 -8.99 4.35 -11.89
N ASP A 56 -10.05 4.24 -11.09
CA ASP A 56 -11.45 4.31 -11.51
C ASP A 56 -12.19 5.39 -10.71
N VAL A 57 -13.32 5.87 -11.22
CA VAL A 57 -14.20 6.84 -10.55
C VAL A 57 -14.63 6.34 -9.17
N GLU A 58 -14.82 5.03 -9.03
CA GLU A 58 -15.22 4.38 -7.77
C GLU A 58 -14.12 4.34 -6.71
N HIS A 59 -12.85 4.54 -7.09
CA HIS A 59 -11.71 4.60 -6.17
C HIS A 59 -11.21 6.03 -5.94
N CYS A 60 -11.93 7.02 -6.47
CA CYS A 60 -11.60 8.43 -6.35
C CYS A 60 -12.65 9.16 -5.52
N VAL A 61 -12.20 10.14 -4.76
CA VAL A 61 -13.04 11.01 -3.92
C VAL A 61 -12.78 12.46 -4.29
N LEU A 62 -13.85 13.26 -4.33
CA LEU A 62 -13.72 14.70 -4.54
C LEU A 62 -13.58 15.41 -3.19
N VAL A 63 -12.41 16.00 -2.94
CA VAL A 63 -12.09 16.67 -1.67
C VAL A 63 -11.74 18.13 -1.89
N CYS A 64 -12.14 19.00 -0.95
CA CYS A 64 -11.69 20.38 -0.96
C CYS A 64 -10.25 20.51 -0.43
N GLU A 65 -9.60 21.62 -0.76
CA GLU A 65 -8.25 21.96 -0.29
C GLU A 65 -8.11 21.91 1.25
N SER A 66 -9.15 22.35 1.97
CA SER A 66 -9.19 22.29 3.43
C SER A 66 -9.16 20.85 3.99
N CYS A 67 -9.84 19.91 3.34
CA CYS A 67 -9.77 18.50 3.73
C CYS A 67 -8.44 17.91 3.29
N LEU A 68 -7.99 18.16 2.05
CA LEU A 68 -6.76 17.60 1.51
C LEU A 68 -5.53 17.99 2.34
N SER A 69 -5.43 19.25 2.75
CA SER A 69 -4.35 19.76 3.60
C SER A 69 -4.32 19.07 4.97
N ARG A 70 -5.48 18.86 5.61
CA ARG A 70 -5.59 18.15 6.90
C ARG A 70 -5.32 16.65 6.79
N ILE A 71 -5.70 16.02 5.68
CA ILE A 71 -5.38 14.61 5.40
C ILE A 71 -3.86 14.43 5.25
N SER A 72 -3.21 15.39 4.59
CA SER A 72 -1.78 15.37 4.26
C SER A 72 -0.89 15.82 5.41
N THR A 73 -1.38 16.74 6.25
CA THR A 73 -0.66 17.30 7.41
C THR A 73 -1.63 17.37 8.58
N PRO A 74 -1.69 16.34 9.43
CA PRO A 74 -2.57 16.34 10.59
C PRO A 74 -2.09 17.39 11.60
N GLY A 75 -2.94 18.37 11.88
CA GLY A 75 -2.71 19.42 12.88
C GLY A 75 -3.54 19.21 14.15
N ALA A 76 -3.09 19.79 15.26
CA ALA A 76 -3.83 19.76 16.53
C ALA A 76 -5.17 20.52 16.48
N SER A 77 -5.38 21.37 15.47
CA SER A 77 -6.56 22.23 15.29
C SER A 77 -7.68 21.59 14.45
N ASP A 78 -7.59 20.29 14.15
CA ASP A 78 -8.46 19.63 13.17
C ASP A 78 -9.70 18.94 13.76
N LEU A 79 -9.78 18.83 15.09
CA LEU A 79 -10.82 18.03 15.76
C LEU A 79 -12.25 18.52 15.50
N ASP A 80 -12.47 19.84 15.36
CA ASP A 80 -13.80 20.38 15.07
C ASP A 80 -14.21 20.18 13.62
N HIS A 81 -13.25 20.18 12.69
CA HIS A 81 -13.53 19.99 11.26
C HIS A 81 -13.97 18.55 10.98
N TRP A 82 -13.35 17.57 11.63
CA TRP A 82 -13.66 16.15 11.45
C TRP A 82 -15.03 15.71 11.97
N ARG A 83 -15.80 16.60 12.62
CA ARG A 83 -17.20 16.31 12.94
C ARG A 83 -18.04 15.99 11.70
N CYS A 84 -17.66 16.50 10.52
CA CYS A 84 -18.32 16.19 9.26
C CYS A 84 -18.26 14.69 8.89
N LEU A 85 -17.28 13.95 9.42
CA LEU A 85 -17.15 12.51 9.20
C LEU A 85 -18.37 11.71 9.71
N ASN A 86 -19.15 12.27 10.66
CA ASN A 86 -20.41 11.63 11.08
C ASN A 86 -21.40 11.48 9.93
N GLU A 87 -21.41 12.41 8.97
CA GLU A 87 -22.26 12.33 7.79
C GLU A 87 -21.57 11.53 6.69
N SER A 88 -20.27 11.74 6.47
CA SER A 88 -19.49 11.04 5.43
C SER A 88 -19.41 9.52 5.67
N ALA A 89 -19.48 9.08 6.93
CA ALA A 89 -19.47 7.66 7.32
C ALA A 89 -20.63 6.86 6.71
N TRP A 90 -21.74 7.52 6.41
CA TRP A 90 -22.96 6.91 5.87
C TRP A 90 -23.17 7.22 4.39
N SER A 91 -22.15 7.75 3.71
CA SER A 91 -22.21 8.01 2.27
C SER A 91 -22.46 6.72 1.49
N GLU A 92 -23.22 6.80 0.40
CA GLU A 92 -23.45 5.66 -0.49
C GLU A 92 -22.15 5.22 -1.19
N THR A 93 -21.20 6.15 -1.38
CA THR A 93 -19.92 5.89 -2.07
C THR A 93 -18.91 5.18 -1.17
N ASP A 94 -18.45 4.01 -1.61
CA ASP A 94 -17.51 3.19 -0.83
C ASP A 94 -16.15 3.85 -0.63
N ALA A 95 -15.64 4.59 -1.63
CA ALA A 95 -14.40 5.36 -1.47
C ALA A 95 -14.47 6.38 -0.33
N VAL A 96 -15.63 7.02 -0.14
CA VAL A 96 -15.86 7.98 0.93
C VAL A 96 -15.92 7.27 2.27
N LYS A 97 -16.61 6.13 2.34
CA LYS A 97 -16.66 5.27 3.54
C LYS A 97 -15.25 4.80 3.96
N VAL A 98 -14.46 4.33 3.00
CA VAL A 98 -13.08 3.87 3.24
C VAL A 98 -12.17 5.00 3.73
N LEU A 99 -12.22 6.16 3.06
CA LEU A 99 -11.42 7.32 3.48
C LEU A 99 -11.84 7.79 4.88
N THR A 100 -13.15 7.82 5.16
CA THR A 100 -13.70 8.16 6.47
C THR A 100 -13.24 7.20 7.55
N TRP A 101 -13.32 5.88 7.31
CA TRP A 101 -12.85 4.86 8.24
C TRP A 101 -11.37 5.06 8.59
N ARG A 102 -10.52 5.32 7.57
CA ARG A 102 -9.07 5.52 7.77
C ARG A 102 -8.77 6.78 8.57
N LEU A 103 -9.51 7.86 8.33
CA LEU A 103 -9.37 9.10 9.09
C LEU A 103 -9.82 8.88 10.55
N LEU A 104 -10.94 8.20 10.78
CA LEU A 104 -11.39 7.90 12.13
C LEU A 104 -10.40 7.01 12.88
N LYS A 105 -9.79 6.03 12.21
CA LYS A 105 -8.73 5.20 12.78
C LYS A 105 -7.50 6.02 13.19
N ARG A 106 -7.13 7.04 12.43
CA ARG A 106 -6.06 7.97 12.80
C ARG A 106 -6.39 8.75 14.08
N TYR A 107 -7.66 9.05 14.32
CA TYR A 107 -8.13 9.76 15.52
C TYR A 107 -8.75 8.83 16.58
N GLU A 108 -8.46 7.53 16.56
CA GLU A 108 -9.08 6.55 17.46
C GLU A 108 -8.83 6.81 18.95
N ALA A 109 -7.81 7.60 19.28
CA ALA A 109 -7.55 8.08 20.64
C ALA A 109 -8.68 8.96 21.20
N GLN A 110 -9.53 9.52 20.34
CA GLN A 110 -10.69 10.33 20.72
C GLN A 110 -11.93 9.44 20.86
N ALA A 111 -12.65 9.61 21.96
CA ALA A 111 -13.85 8.81 22.25
C ALA A 111 -14.90 8.89 21.11
N TRP A 112 -15.15 10.10 20.59
CA TRP A 112 -16.13 10.29 19.51
C TRP A 112 -15.77 9.55 18.21
N ALA A 113 -14.48 9.43 17.89
CA ALA A 113 -14.02 8.78 16.67
C ALA A 113 -14.14 7.25 16.81
N LYS A 114 -13.81 6.73 18.00
CA LYS A 114 -13.99 5.32 18.33
C LYS A 114 -15.48 4.93 18.33
N ASP A 115 -16.33 5.73 18.97
CA ASP A 115 -17.76 5.46 19.04
C ASP A 115 -18.41 5.45 17.63
N LEU A 116 -17.94 6.32 16.73
CA LEU A 116 -18.39 6.34 15.35
C LEU A 116 -17.86 5.13 14.54
N LEU A 117 -16.60 4.75 14.74
CA LEU A 117 -16.03 3.53 14.12
C LEU A 117 -16.82 2.27 14.52
N ASP A 118 -17.22 2.17 15.78
CA ASP A 118 -17.95 1.01 16.30
C ASP A 118 -19.39 0.95 15.75
N GLN A 119 -19.97 2.09 15.35
CA GLN A 119 -21.30 2.17 14.74
C GLN A 119 -21.28 1.94 13.23
N MET A 120 -20.20 2.33 12.55
CA MET A 120 -20.13 2.27 11.10
C MET A 120 -20.00 0.83 10.62
N TYR A 121 -20.97 0.40 9.81
CA TYR A 121 -20.94 -0.89 9.15
C TYR A 121 -20.38 -0.75 7.73
N LEU A 122 -19.36 -1.53 7.42
CA LEU A 122 -18.77 -1.65 6.09
C LEU A 122 -19.00 -3.09 5.60
N GLU A 123 -19.21 -3.26 4.30
CA GLU A 123 -19.26 -4.60 3.71
C GLU A 123 -17.86 -5.24 3.73
N GLU A 124 -17.78 -6.56 3.80
CA GLU A 124 -16.51 -7.30 3.86
C GLU A 124 -15.46 -6.87 2.79
N PRO A 125 -15.80 -6.74 1.49
CA PRO A 125 -14.82 -6.24 0.50
C PRO A 125 -14.35 -4.81 0.81
N VAL A 126 -15.24 -3.95 1.30
CA VAL A 126 -14.94 -2.56 1.65
C VAL A 126 -14.12 -2.48 2.95
N GLN A 127 -14.36 -3.37 3.91
CA GLN A 127 -13.56 -3.49 5.14
C GLN A 127 -12.13 -3.91 4.80
N VAL A 128 -11.98 -4.93 3.94
CA VAL A 128 -10.67 -5.39 3.48
C VAL A 128 -9.96 -4.26 2.74
N TRP A 129 -10.65 -3.50 1.90
CA TRP A 129 -10.09 -2.33 1.23
C TRP A 129 -9.70 -1.21 2.22
N ALA A 130 -10.53 -0.92 3.22
CA ALA A 130 -10.21 0.07 4.25
C ALA A 130 -8.98 -0.32 5.06
N ALA A 131 -8.89 -1.60 5.43
CA ALA A 131 -7.79 -2.19 6.17
C ALA A 131 -6.52 -2.36 5.32
N SER A 132 -6.62 -2.58 4.01
CA SER A 132 -5.46 -2.90 3.14
C SER A 132 -4.53 -1.72 2.87
N CYS A 133 -5.00 -0.48 3.07
CA CYS A 133 -4.12 0.69 3.08
C CYS A 133 -3.59 1.04 4.48
N SER A 134 -4.02 0.32 5.51
CA SER A 134 -3.14 0.11 6.66
C SER A 134 -2.00 -0.75 6.12
N LEU A 135 -0.78 -0.23 6.07
CA LEU A 135 0.39 -0.93 5.54
C LEU A 135 0.52 -2.34 6.14
N ASN A 136 -0.05 -3.32 5.45
CA ASN A 136 0.25 -4.75 5.37
C ASN A 136 -0.75 -5.38 4.40
N ALA A 137 -0.48 -5.23 3.09
CA ALA A 137 -0.96 -6.19 2.10
C ALA A 137 -0.17 -7.51 2.25
N ALA A 138 -0.32 -8.11 3.43
CA ALA A 138 0.12 -9.43 3.81
C ALA A 138 -0.79 -9.80 4.98
N GLU A 139 -2.04 -10.17 4.69
CA GLU A 139 -2.86 -11.07 5.54
C GLU A 139 -4.20 -11.38 4.85
N ALA A 140 -4.10 -12.13 3.77
CA ALA A 140 -5.11 -13.13 3.39
C ALA A 140 -4.37 -14.39 2.94
N SER A 141 -3.55 -14.95 3.84
CA SER A 141 -3.13 -16.35 3.87
C SER A 141 -2.34 -16.60 5.16
N ASP A 142 -2.69 -17.69 5.83
CA ASP A 142 -2.23 -18.15 7.14
C ASP A 142 -0.70 -18.12 7.39
N ALA A 143 -0.39 -18.04 8.69
CA ALA A 143 0.81 -18.52 9.40
C ALA A 143 1.99 -17.57 9.61
N GLU A 144 2.03 -17.05 10.84
CA GLU A 144 3.16 -17.09 11.80
C GLU A 144 4.55 -16.58 11.35
N ASP A 145 4.98 -15.51 12.03
CA ASP A 145 6.32 -14.94 12.13
C ASP A 145 6.79 -14.01 10.98
N GLY A 146 7.10 -12.77 11.36
CA GLY A 146 7.41 -11.63 10.49
C GLY A 146 8.74 -11.72 9.77
N ASN A 147 8.88 -12.69 8.87
CA ASN A 147 10.01 -12.84 7.98
C ASN A 147 9.51 -12.88 6.54
N ILE A 148 9.54 -11.72 5.87
CA ILE A 148 9.23 -11.60 4.44
C ILE A 148 10.22 -12.50 3.69
N SER A 149 9.76 -13.68 3.31
CA SER A 149 10.61 -14.69 2.68
C SER A 149 10.97 -14.21 1.26
N PRO A 150 12.25 -14.25 0.86
CA PRO A 150 12.67 -13.89 -0.48
C PRO A 150 11.89 -14.70 -1.54
N VAL A 151 11.35 -14.02 -2.56
CA VAL A 151 10.66 -14.68 -3.69
C VAL A 151 11.50 -14.61 -4.96
N ASP A 152 11.40 -15.64 -5.80
CA ASP A 152 12.07 -15.69 -7.10
C ASP A 152 11.41 -14.80 -8.17
N SER A 153 11.96 -14.76 -9.38
CA SER A 153 11.41 -13.97 -10.51
C SER A 153 9.98 -14.36 -10.93
N HIS A 154 9.48 -15.52 -10.51
CA HIS A 154 8.13 -16.02 -10.79
C HIS A 154 7.20 -15.91 -9.57
N GLY A 155 7.65 -15.27 -8.48
CA GLY A 155 6.88 -15.13 -7.24
C GLY A 155 6.88 -16.39 -6.38
N THR A 156 7.78 -17.35 -6.63
CA THR A 156 7.89 -18.56 -5.80
C THR A 156 8.73 -18.27 -4.56
N PRO A 157 8.26 -18.57 -3.34
CA PRO A 157 9.04 -18.36 -2.13
C PRO A 157 10.28 -19.25 -2.09
N LEU A 158 11.40 -18.67 -1.68
CA LEU A 158 12.69 -19.31 -1.53
C LEU A 158 12.98 -19.58 -0.05
N ALA A 159 13.43 -20.79 0.25
CA ALA A 159 13.88 -21.19 1.58
C ALA A 159 15.40 -21.35 1.64
N SER A 160 15.98 -21.23 2.84
CA SER A 160 17.39 -21.55 3.06
C SER A 160 17.61 -23.03 2.76
N GLY A 161 18.57 -23.35 1.89
CA GLY A 161 18.84 -24.70 1.41
C GLY A 161 18.33 -24.99 -0.01
N ASP A 162 17.47 -24.14 -0.56
CA ASP A 162 16.93 -24.33 -1.91
C ASP A 162 18.03 -24.23 -3.01
N SER A 163 17.69 -24.75 -4.19
CA SER A 163 18.48 -24.58 -5.41
C SER A 163 17.79 -23.62 -6.35
N VAL A 164 18.54 -22.65 -6.89
CA VAL A 164 18.03 -21.63 -7.81
C VAL A 164 18.88 -21.58 -9.08
N CYS A 165 18.26 -21.24 -10.19
CA CYS A 165 18.89 -21.07 -11.49
C CYS A 165 18.88 -19.60 -11.90
N ILE A 166 20.02 -19.11 -12.38
CA ILE A 166 20.17 -17.74 -12.85
C ILE A 166 19.52 -17.60 -14.23
N ILE A 167 18.55 -16.70 -14.36
CA ILE A 167 17.82 -16.49 -15.64
C ILE A 167 18.46 -15.43 -16.54
N LYS A 168 19.41 -14.64 -16.03
CA LYS A 168 20.08 -13.54 -16.75
C LYS A 168 21.56 -13.46 -16.42
N ASP A 169 22.40 -13.01 -17.35
CA ASP A 169 23.82 -12.79 -17.07
C ASP A 169 24.00 -11.67 -16.03
N LEU A 170 24.64 -12.00 -14.90
CA LEU A 170 24.90 -11.08 -13.79
C LEU A 170 26.39 -10.81 -13.66
N ASN A 171 26.76 -9.53 -13.75
CA ASN A 171 28.10 -9.10 -13.40
C ASN A 171 28.21 -8.95 -11.89
N VAL A 172 28.98 -9.84 -11.25
CA VAL A 172 29.11 -9.86 -9.80
C VAL A 172 30.15 -8.83 -9.38
N LYS A 173 29.75 -7.91 -8.50
CA LYS A 173 30.68 -6.91 -7.96
C LYS A 173 31.66 -7.62 -7.02
N GLY A 174 32.97 -7.41 -7.25
CA GLY A 174 34.03 -7.95 -6.40
C GLY A 174 34.66 -9.27 -6.87
N THR A 175 34.23 -9.82 -8.01
CA THR A 175 34.89 -10.98 -8.64
C THR A 175 35.24 -10.67 -10.10
N SER A 176 36.19 -11.42 -10.66
CA SER A 176 36.59 -11.31 -12.08
C SER A 176 35.76 -12.19 -13.01
N PHE A 177 34.66 -12.79 -12.52
CA PHE A 177 33.81 -13.67 -13.30
C PHE A 177 32.36 -13.18 -13.33
N THR A 178 31.70 -13.37 -14.48
CA THR A 178 30.27 -13.09 -14.66
C THR A 178 29.48 -14.37 -14.44
N ALA A 179 28.43 -14.31 -13.61
CA ALA A 179 27.52 -15.42 -13.43
C ALA A 179 26.59 -15.51 -14.65
N LYS A 180 26.76 -16.55 -15.46
CA LYS A 180 26.02 -16.72 -16.72
C LYS A 180 24.61 -17.26 -16.49
N ARG A 181 23.69 -16.90 -17.37
CA ARG A 181 22.36 -17.51 -17.47
C ARG A 181 22.50 -19.04 -17.55
N GLY A 182 21.67 -19.75 -16.78
CA GLY A 182 21.68 -21.21 -16.67
C GLY A 182 22.58 -21.74 -15.56
N THR A 183 23.35 -20.90 -14.87
CA THR A 183 24.14 -21.34 -13.72
C THR A 183 23.22 -21.71 -12.55
N ILE A 184 23.40 -22.92 -12.02
CA ILE A 184 22.65 -23.42 -10.86
C ILE A 184 23.42 -23.10 -9.59
N VAL A 185 22.74 -22.46 -8.64
CA VAL A 185 23.24 -22.10 -7.32
C VAL A 185 22.51 -22.96 -6.31
N ARG A 186 23.23 -23.89 -5.67
CA ARG A 186 22.64 -24.81 -4.68
C ARG A 186 22.88 -24.29 -3.27
N ASN A 187 21.99 -24.68 -2.36
CA ASN A 187 22.10 -24.38 -0.93
C ASN A 187 22.18 -22.86 -0.67
N ILE A 188 21.19 -22.13 -1.18
CA ILE A 188 21.09 -20.68 -0.96
C ILE A 188 20.82 -20.37 0.52
N ARG A 189 21.22 -19.19 0.97
CA ARG A 189 20.90 -18.66 2.30
C ARG A 189 20.11 -17.38 2.16
N LEU A 190 19.10 -17.24 3.01
CA LEU A 190 18.30 -16.01 3.09
C LEU A 190 19.13 -14.94 3.81
N THR A 191 19.00 -13.69 3.36
CA THR A 191 19.66 -12.54 4.00
C THR A 191 18.61 -11.64 4.65
N ASN A 192 19.04 -10.61 5.37
CA ASN A 192 18.14 -9.64 6.02
C ASN A 192 17.32 -8.76 5.03
N ASN A 193 17.54 -8.92 3.72
CA ASN A 193 16.85 -8.17 2.68
C ASN A 193 16.12 -9.15 1.75
N PRO A 194 14.78 -9.03 1.59
CA PRO A 194 13.97 -9.97 0.82
C PRO A 194 14.28 -9.97 -0.69
N GLU A 195 14.94 -8.93 -1.20
CA GLU A 195 15.37 -8.85 -2.60
C GLU A 195 16.70 -9.56 -2.88
N HIS A 196 17.37 -10.07 -1.83
CA HIS A 196 18.72 -10.61 -1.92
C HIS A 196 18.84 -11.98 -1.27
N VAL A 197 19.55 -12.88 -1.94
CA VAL A 197 19.92 -14.20 -1.40
C VAL A 197 21.41 -14.43 -1.57
N GLU A 198 22.00 -15.11 -0.59
CA GLU A 198 23.40 -15.50 -0.67
C GLU A 198 23.51 -16.88 -1.29
N GLY A 199 24.43 -17.03 -2.23
CA GLY A 199 24.65 -18.27 -2.94
C GLY A 199 26.13 -18.51 -3.19
N ARG A 200 26.50 -19.78 -3.35
CA ARG A 200 27.87 -20.16 -3.70
C ARG A 200 27.97 -20.46 -5.19
N VAL A 201 28.83 -19.72 -5.89
CA VAL A 201 29.14 -19.93 -7.31
C VAL A 201 30.66 -20.04 -7.47
N ASN A 202 31.14 -21.11 -8.11
CA ASN A 202 32.57 -21.37 -8.32
C ASN A 202 33.43 -21.31 -7.04
N GLY A 203 32.87 -21.71 -5.89
CA GLY A 203 33.56 -21.70 -4.59
C GLY A 203 33.54 -20.36 -3.85
N THR A 204 33.07 -19.29 -4.49
CA THR A 204 32.92 -17.95 -3.87
C THR A 204 31.48 -17.73 -3.41
N VAL A 205 31.29 -17.15 -2.22
CA VAL A 205 29.98 -16.72 -1.72
C VAL A 205 29.68 -15.34 -2.31
N ILE A 206 28.52 -15.21 -2.94
CA ILE A 206 28.09 -13.98 -3.62
C ILE A 206 26.63 -13.67 -3.26
N VAL A 207 26.28 -12.40 -3.26
CA VAL A 207 24.91 -11.93 -3.05
C VAL A 207 24.23 -11.74 -4.41
N LEU A 208 23.08 -12.40 -4.58
CA LEU A 208 22.31 -12.41 -5.83
C LEU A 208 20.95 -11.76 -5.60
N LYS A 209 20.49 -10.97 -6.57
CA LYS A 209 19.14 -10.40 -6.55
C LYS A 209 18.12 -11.46 -6.97
N THR A 210 17.06 -11.59 -6.20
CA THR A 210 16.07 -12.67 -6.37
C THR A 210 15.23 -12.53 -7.64
N CYS A 211 15.05 -11.31 -8.14
CA CYS A 211 14.38 -11.03 -9.42
C CYS A 211 15.10 -11.58 -10.67
N PHE A 212 16.33 -12.09 -10.53
CA PHE A 212 17.08 -12.75 -11.61
C PHE A 212 17.31 -14.24 -11.35
N LEU A 213 16.57 -14.81 -10.39
CA LEU A 213 16.67 -16.20 -10.00
C LEU A 213 15.33 -16.90 -10.27
N LYS A 214 15.40 -18.19 -10.52
CA LYS A 214 14.25 -19.09 -10.63
C LYS A 214 14.49 -20.31 -9.76
N LYS A 215 13.53 -20.72 -8.94
CA LYS A 215 13.64 -21.96 -8.15
C LYS A 215 13.80 -23.15 -9.09
N SER A 216 14.82 -23.96 -8.83
CA SER A 216 15.21 -25.12 -9.64
C SER A 216 15.25 -26.35 -8.74
N THR A 217 14.06 -26.83 -8.38
CA THR A 217 13.76 -28.01 -7.55
C THR A 217 14.45 -28.04 -6.19
#